data_AF-A0A9D5GXX7-F1
#
_entry.id   AF-A0A9D5GXX7-F1
#
_cell.length_a   1.000
_cell.length_b   1.000
_cell.length_c   1.000
_cell.angle_alpha   90.00
_cell.angle_beta   90.00
_cell.angle_gamma   90.00
#
_symmetry.space_group_name_H-M   'P 1'
#
loop_
_entity.id
_entity.type
_entity.pdbx_description
1 polymer ?
#
loop_
_entity_poly.entity_id
_entity_poly.type
_entity_poly.pdbx_seq_one_letter_code
_entity_poly.pdbx_strand_id
1 'polypeptide(L)'
;MSGLILHHFDLSPFAEKIRKVFGVKNIDWYSVQIPMIMPKPDLMPLTGGYRKTPVLQIGADTYCDTSLIVDVLEDLYPAPTLFGSGRLTNHAFQTWSDREVFPFSAALSLHENAENLPDSVIRDRREY
;
A
#
# COMPACT_ATOMS: atom_id res chain seq x y z
N MET A 1 -2.85 23.03 2.42
CA MET A 1 -1.72 22.08 2.50
C MET A 1 -1.95 21.03 1.43
N SER A 2 -1.04 20.91 0.46
CA SER A 2 -1.23 20.11 -0.79
C SER A 2 -0.15 19.04 -1.00
N GLY A 3 0.59 18.67 0.05
CA GLY A 3 1.62 17.63 -0.04
C GLY A 3 1.02 16.23 -0.06
N LEU A 4 1.72 15.29 -0.71
CA LEU A 4 1.38 13.87 -0.68
C LEU A 4 1.83 13.27 0.65
N ILE A 5 0.90 12.66 1.40
CA ILE A 5 1.19 12.03 2.69
C ILE A 5 0.88 10.54 2.57
N LEU A 6 1.89 9.69 2.78
CA LEU A 6 1.71 8.23 2.77
C LEU A 6 1.66 7.72 4.21
N HIS A 7 0.53 7.11 4.57
CA HIS A 7 0.35 6.39 5.82
C HIS A 7 0.75 4.93 5.62
N HIS A 8 1.85 4.51 6.23
CA HIS A 8 2.43 3.18 6.01
C HIS A 8 3.23 2.63 7.19
N PHE A 9 3.67 1.38 7.07
CA PHE A 9 4.76 0.82 7.87
C PHE A 9 5.79 0.18 6.95
N ASP A 10 7.03 0.03 7.42
CA ASP A 10 8.16 -0.31 6.55
C ASP A 10 8.06 -1.74 6.00
N LEU A 11 7.66 -2.70 6.84
CA LEU A 11 7.55 -4.11 6.46
C LEU A 11 6.39 -4.44 5.49
N SER A 12 5.54 -3.48 5.13
CA SER A 12 4.40 -3.75 4.22
C SER A 12 4.87 -3.84 2.77
N PRO A 13 4.67 -4.98 2.07
CA PRO A 13 5.03 -5.11 0.65
C PRO A 13 4.21 -4.17 -0.25
N PHE A 14 2.93 -3.99 0.05
CA PHE A 14 2.07 -3.04 -0.66
C PHE A 14 2.49 -1.59 -0.42
N ALA A 15 3.03 -1.25 0.75
CA ALA A 15 3.58 0.09 0.96
C ALA A 15 4.90 0.27 0.21
N GLU A 16 5.75 -0.76 0.17
CA GLU A 16 6.99 -0.72 -0.60
C GLU A 16 6.72 -0.46 -2.07
N LYS A 17 5.67 -1.07 -2.65
CA LYS A 17 5.20 -0.78 -4.01
C LYS A 17 4.99 0.73 -4.23
N ILE A 18 4.29 1.42 -3.34
CA ILE A 18 4.04 2.86 -3.48
C ILE A 18 5.32 3.68 -3.24
N ARG A 19 6.17 3.30 -2.27
CA ARG A 19 7.46 3.96 -2.05
C ARG A 19 8.36 3.85 -3.29
N LYS A 20 8.37 2.70 -3.97
CA LYS A 20 9.07 2.52 -5.26
C LYS A 20 8.48 3.41 -6.34
N VAL A 21 7.16 3.56 -6.40
CA VAL A 21 6.49 4.48 -7.34
C VAL A 21 6.95 5.92 -7.12
N PHE A 22 6.99 6.40 -5.87
CA PHE A 22 7.55 7.73 -5.58
C PHE A 22 9.00 7.88 -6.04
N GLY A 23 9.83 6.85 -5.82
CA GLY A 23 11.22 6.84 -6.26
C GLY A 23 11.36 6.87 -7.79
N VAL A 24 10.61 6.02 -8.52
CA VAL A 24 10.61 5.96 -9.99
C VAL A 24 10.17 7.30 -10.59
N LYS A 25 9.17 7.93 -10.00
CA LYS A 25 8.65 9.24 -10.45
C LYS A 25 9.42 10.44 -9.89
N ASN A 26 10.39 10.22 -9.01
CA ASN A 26 11.13 11.27 -8.30
C ASN A 26 10.22 12.32 -7.63
N ILE A 27 9.25 11.85 -6.83
CA ILE A 27 8.25 12.67 -6.15
C ILE A 27 8.62 12.85 -4.67
N ASP A 28 8.56 14.09 -4.18
CA ASP A 28 8.64 14.38 -2.75
C ASP A 28 7.31 14.03 -2.04
N TRP A 29 7.40 13.37 -0.89
CA TRP A 29 6.24 12.94 -0.10
C TRP A 29 6.58 12.93 1.39
N TYR A 30 5.54 12.97 2.22
CA TYR A 30 5.66 12.88 3.67
C TYR A 30 5.31 11.47 4.15
N SER A 31 6.20 10.90 4.99
CA SER A 31 5.98 9.60 5.63
C SER A 31 5.25 9.77 6.95
N VAL A 32 4.16 9.02 7.12
CA VAL A 32 3.49 8.82 8.40
C VAL A 32 3.53 7.34 8.74
N GLN A 33 4.29 7.01 9.79
CA GLN A 33 4.38 5.65 10.31
C GLN A 33 3.11 5.31 11.10
N ILE A 34 2.47 4.19 10.75
CA ILE A 34 1.25 3.70 11.39
C ILE A 34 1.44 2.30 11.96
N PRO A 35 0.63 1.88 12.96
CA PRO A 35 0.71 0.53 13.48
C PRO A 35 0.46 -0.55 12.41
N MET A 36 1.22 -1.65 12.47
CA MET A 36 1.07 -2.80 11.58
C MET A 36 -0.25 -3.57 11.82
N ILE A 37 -0.66 -3.64 13.09
CA ILE A 37 -1.84 -4.37 13.59
C ILE A 37 -2.84 -3.40 14.23
N MET A 38 -4.07 -3.83 14.48
CA MET A 38 -5.05 -3.02 15.22
C MET A 38 -4.64 -2.83 16.70
N PRO A 39 -5.04 -1.72 17.35
CA PRO A 39 -5.82 -0.59 16.83
C PRO A 39 -4.98 0.45 16.07
N LYS A 40 -5.63 1.23 15.19
CA LYS A 40 -5.01 2.34 14.44
C LYS A 40 -5.76 3.66 14.68
N PRO A 41 -5.73 4.21 15.90
CA PRO A 41 -6.62 5.30 16.32
C PRO A 41 -6.49 6.57 15.47
N ASP A 42 -5.31 6.85 14.91
CA ASP A 42 -5.09 8.05 14.09
C ASP A 42 -5.45 7.85 12.61
N LEU A 43 -5.42 6.61 12.12
CA LEU A 43 -5.76 6.29 10.73
C LEU A 43 -7.29 6.14 10.56
N MET A 44 -7.96 5.49 11.52
CA MET A 44 -9.40 5.17 11.40
C MET A 44 -10.30 6.40 11.15
N PRO A 45 -10.07 7.58 11.77
CA PRO A 45 -10.85 8.78 11.48
C PRO A 45 -10.70 9.28 10.04
N LEU A 46 -9.53 9.08 9.42
CA LEU A 46 -9.28 9.47 8.03
C LEU A 46 -9.95 8.51 7.04
N THR A 47 -9.92 7.21 7.35
CA THR A 47 -10.32 6.15 6.41
C THR A 47 -11.75 5.65 6.62
N GLY A 48 -12.45 6.11 7.66
CA GLY A 48 -13.79 5.65 8.00
C GLY A 48 -13.85 4.17 8.41
N GLY A 49 -12.74 3.60 8.89
CA GLY A 49 -12.66 2.20 9.32
C GLY A 49 -11.90 1.27 8.38
N TYR A 50 -11.48 1.73 7.19
CA TYR A 50 -10.60 0.94 6.32
C TYR A 50 -9.22 0.76 6.98
N ARG A 51 -8.83 -0.50 7.19
CA ARG A 51 -7.66 -0.88 8.02
C ARG A 51 -6.41 -1.30 7.27
N LYS A 52 -6.49 -1.52 5.95
CA LYS A 52 -5.34 -1.93 5.14
C LYS A 52 -4.39 -0.76 4.92
N THR A 53 -3.19 -1.08 4.48
CA THR A 53 -2.09 -0.13 4.28
C THR A 53 -1.38 -0.47 2.97
N PRO A 54 -0.85 0.51 2.24
CA PRO A 54 -0.77 1.93 2.59
C PRO A 54 -2.08 2.70 2.29
N VAL A 55 -2.13 3.94 2.76
CA VAL A 55 -3.18 4.93 2.41
C VAL A 55 -2.49 6.23 2.00
N LEU A 56 -2.90 6.81 0.86
CA LEU A 56 -2.43 8.12 0.42
C LEU A 56 -3.42 9.20 0.86
N GLN A 57 -2.93 10.29 1.42
CA GLN A 57 -3.71 11.46 1.77
C GLN A 57 -3.20 12.69 1.01
N ILE A 58 -4.14 13.48 0.48
CA ILE A 58 -3.88 14.79 -0.12
C ILE A 58 -4.89 15.77 0.48
N GLY A 59 -4.46 16.59 1.43
CA GLY A 59 -5.39 17.45 2.17
C GLY A 59 -6.43 16.63 2.93
N ALA A 60 -7.70 16.71 2.54
CA ALA A 60 -8.81 15.93 3.12
C ALA A 60 -9.18 14.70 2.28
N ASP A 61 -8.62 14.54 1.08
CA ASP A 61 -8.87 13.39 0.22
C ASP A 61 -8.01 12.21 0.64
N THR A 62 -8.64 11.04 0.78
CA THR A 62 -7.99 9.81 1.25
C THR A 62 -8.20 8.70 0.22
N TYR A 63 -7.10 8.22 -0.35
CA TYR A 63 -7.08 7.18 -1.38
C TYR A 63 -6.62 5.85 -0.77
N CYS A 64 -7.53 4.89 -0.77
CA CYS A 64 -7.30 3.53 -0.30
C CYS A 64 -7.06 2.59 -1.50
N ASP A 65 -6.26 1.54 -1.29
CA ASP A 65 -5.79 0.58 -2.31
C ASP A 65 -4.65 1.08 -3.19
N THR A 66 -3.61 0.26 -3.34
CA THR A 66 -2.41 0.64 -4.11
C THR A 66 -2.68 0.84 -5.60
N SER A 67 -3.72 0.22 -6.16
CA SER A 67 -4.11 0.41 -7.56
C SER A 67 -4.63 1.81 -7.81
N LEU A 68 -5.55 2.26 -6.95
CA LEU A 68 -6.06 3.62 -7.00
C LEU A 68 -4.97 4.64 -6.71
N ILE A 69 -4.10 4.38 -5.72
CA ILE A 69 -2.97 5.27 -5.42
C ILE A 69 -2.07 5.43 -6.64
N VAL A 70 -1.74 4.35 -7.34
CA VAL A 70 -0.92 4.40 -8.57
C VAL A 70 -1.60 5.23 -9.65
N ASP A 71 -2.91 5.10 -9.84
CA ASP A 71 -3.67 5.89 -10.81
C ASP A 71 -3.65 7.38 -10.50
N VAL A 72 -3.89 7.74 -9.23
CA VAL A 72 -3.83 9.13 -8.75
C VAL A 72 -2.44 9.72 -8.98
N LEU A 73 -1.38 8.96 -8.67
CA LEU A 73 -0.01 9.41 -8.86
C LEU A 73 0.37 9.52 -10.33
N GLU A 74 -0.15 8.65 -11.20
CA GLU A 74 0.02 8.77 -12.65
C GLU A 74 -0.66 10.03 -13.19
N ASP A 75 -1.89 10.31 -12.77
CA ASP A 75 -2.64 11.47 -13.26
C ASP A 75 -2.00 12.79 -12.78
N LEU A 76 -1.50 12.82 -11.54
CA LEU A 76 -0.80 14.00 -10.99
C LEU A 76 0.62 14.16 -11.55
N TYR A 77 1.33 13.06 -11.82
CA TYR A 77 2.71 13.04 -12.31
C TYR A 77 2.84 12.09 -13.51
N PRO A 78 2.43 12.52 -14.72
CA PRO A 78 2.34 11.64 -15.90
C PRO A 78 3.68 11.13 -16.44
N ALA A 79 4.80 11.74 -16.05
CA ALA A 79 6.13 11.40 -16.54
C ALA A 79 7.10 11.10 -15.37
N PRO A 80 7.87 10.00 -15.43
CA PRO A 80 7.74 8.88 -16.37
C PRO A 80 6.42 8.13 -16.16
N THR A 81 5.83 7.65 -17.26
CA THR A 81 4.57 6.89 -17.20
C THR A 81 4.81 5.51 -16.61
N LEU A 82 3.94 5.10 -15.69
CA LEU A 82 3.90 3.71 -15.20
C LEU A 82 3.10 2.80 -16.14
N PHE A 83 2.36 3.38 -17.08
CA PHE A 83 1.42 2.70 -17.94
C PHE A 83 1.92 2.60 -19.38
N GLY A 84 3.21 2.28 -19.57
CA GLY A 84 3.85 2.20 -20.90
C GLY A 84 3.19 1.21 -21.87
N SER A 85 2.53 0.16 -21.35
CA SER A 85 1.72 -0.80 -22.12
C SER A 85 0.21 -0.50 -22.16
N GLY A 86 -0.19 0.70 -21.73
CA GLY A 86 -1.58 1.15 -21.58
C GLY A 86 -2.23 0.74 -20.25
N ARG A 87 -3.24 1.51 -19.81
CA ARG A 87 -3.96 1.31 -18.53
C ARG A 87 -4.51 -0.11 -18.37
N LEU A 88 -5.22 -0.61 -19.39
CA LEU A 88 -5.83 -1.95 -19.34
C LEU A 88 -4.81 -3.06 -19.07
N THR A 89 -3.73 -3.13 -19.84
CA THR A 89 -2.70 -4.17 -19.73
C THR A 89 -2.02 -4.14 -18.37
N ASN A 90 -1.65 -2.94 -17.89
CA ASN A 90 -0.99 -2.80 -16.60
C ASN A 90 -1.93 -3.15 -15.44
N HIS A 91 -3.20 -2.75 -15.48
CA HIS A 91 -4.17 -3.14 -14.45
C HIS A 91 -4.44 -4.64 -14.44
N ALA A 92 -4.50 -5.29 -15.61
CA ALA A 92 -4.64 -6.74 -15.70
C ALA A 92 -3.44 -7.45 -15.05
N PHE A 93 -2.22 -7.03 -15.37
CA PHE A 93 -1.01 -7.59 -14.79
C PHE A 93 -0.90 -7.31 -13.29
N GLN A 94 -1.22 -6.09 -12.86
CA GLN A 94 -1.26 -5.73 -11.45
C GLN A 94 -2.28 -6.56 -10.69
N THR A 95 -3.49 -6.74 -11.23
CA THR A 95 -4.54 -7.53 -10.60
C THR A 95 -4.11 -8.99 -10.45
N TRP A 96 -3.53 -9.57 -11.50
CA TRP A 96 -2.96 -10.92 -11.44
C TRP A 96 -1.84 -11.02 -10.39
N SER A 97 -0.91 -10.08 -10.37
CA SER A 97 0.21 -10.08 -9.41
C SER A 97 -0.29 -9.93 -7.96
N ASP A 98 -1.17 -8.97 -7.69
CA ASP A 98 -1.63 -8.65 -6.34
C ASP A 98 -2.62 -9.69 -5.80
N ARG A 99 -3.41 -10.36 -6.67
CA ARG A 99 -4.45 -11.33 -6.24
C ARG A 99 -4.04 -12.78 -6.36
N GLU A 100 -3.26 -13.13 -7.37
CA GLU A 100 -2.88 -14.52 -7.61
C GLU A 100 -1.48 -14.77 -7.05
N VAL A 101 -0.49 -13.94 -7.36
CA VAL A 101 0.91 -14.21 -6.96
C VAL A 101 1.15 -13.87 -5.49
N PHE A 102 0.75 -12.68 -5.04
CA PHE A 102 1.07 -12.19 -3.71
C PHE A 102 0.60 -13.11 -2.58
N PRO A 103 -0.64 -13.65 -2.57
CA PRO A 103 -1.07 -14.54 -1.49
C PRO A 103 -0.22 -15.81 -1.36
N PHE A 104 0.21 -16.42 -2.46
CA PHE A 104 1.10 -17.59 -2.41
C PHE A 104 2.48 -17.23 -1.87
N SER A 105 3.06 -16.13 -2.33
CA SER A 105 4.36 -15.66 -1.83
C SER A 105 4.29 -15.28 -0.35
N ALA A 106 3.20 -14.64 0.08
CA ALA A 106 2.97 -14.30 1.48
C ALA A 106 2.79 -15.56 2.34
N ALA A 107 2.02 -16.54 1.88
CA ALA A 107 1.83 -17.81 2.59
C ALA A 107 3.15 -18.56 2.77
N LEU A 108 3.96 -18.67 1.73
CA LEU A 108 5.29 -19.27 1.80
C LEU A 108 6.19 -18.51 2.77
N SER A 109 6.27 -17.17 2.63
CA SER A 109 7.09 -16.35 3.53
C SER A 109 6.67 -16.48 4.99
N LEU A 110 5.37 -16.54 5.28
CA LEU A 110 4.87 -16.71 6.64
C LEU A 110 5.17 -18.11 7.18
N HIS A 111 5.09 -19.15 6.34
CA HIS A 111 5.42 -20.52 6.71
C HIS A 111 6.90 -20.66 7.08
N GLU A 112 7.79 -20.19 6.20
CA GLU A 112 9.25 -20.27 6.42
C GLU A 112 9.72 -19.45 7.63
N ASN A 113 8.97 -18.43 8.02
CA ASN A 113 9.30 -17.56 9.17
C ASN A 113 8.43 -17.83 10.41
N ALA A 114 7.69 -18.94 10.46
CA ALA A 114 6.67 -19.18 11.47
C ALA A 114 7.19 -19.03 12.91
N GLU A 115 8.43 -19.46 13.19
CA GLU A 115 9.05 -19.38 14.52
C GLU A 115 9.38 -17.93 14.97
N ASN A 116 9.51 -17.01 14.01
CA ASN A 116 9.90 -15.62 14.23
C ASN A 116 8.70 -14.66 14.23
N LEU A 117 7.49 -15.16 13.92
CA LEU A 117 6.29 -14.32 13.85
C LEU A 117 5.70 -14.08 15.24
N PRO A 118 5.52 -12.82 15.68
CA PRO A 118 4.85 -12.53 16.93
C PRO A 118 3.39 -13.01 16.92
N ASP A 119 2.93 -13.64 18.00
CA ASP A 119 1.54 -14.12 18.15
C ASP A 119 0.50 -13.03 17.91
N SER A 120 0.80 -11.79 18.31
CA SER A 120 -0.07 -10.63 18.09
C SER A 120 -0.33 -10.38 16.61
N VAL A 121 0.68 -10.59 15.75
CA VAL A 121 0.55 -10.45 14.29
C VAL A 121 -0.27 -11.59 13.72
N ILE A 122 -0.03 -12.83 14.17
CA ILE A 122 -0.81 -13.99 13.72
C ILE A 122 -2.29 -13.83 14.05
N ARG A 123 -2.61 -13.38 15.27
CA ARG A 123 -3.99 -13.15 15.70
C ARG A 123 -4.66 -12.05 14.87
N ASP A 124 -4.02 -10.89 14.71
CA ASP A 124 -4.53 -9.78 13.89
C ASP A 124 -4.83 -10.20 12.45
N ARG A 125 -3.97 -11.06 11.86
CA ARG A 125 -4.14 -11.57 10.49
C ARG A 125 -5.23 -12.63 10.35
N ARG A 126 -5.58 -13.35 11.42
CA ARG A 126 -6.67 -14.36 11.43
C ARG A 126 -8.05 -13.75 11.68
N GLU A 127 -8.11 -12.61 12.36
CA GLU A 127 -9.36 -11.86 12.59
C GLU A 127 -9.81 -11.04 11.37
N TYR A 128 -9.03 -11.10 10.28
CA TYR A 128 -9.27 -10.46 8.99
C TYR A 128 -9.74 -11.50 7.96
#